data_AF-A0A916LYP2-F1
#
_entry.id   AF-A0A916LYP2-F1
#
_cell.length_a   1.000
_cell.length_b   1.000
_cell.length_c   1.000
_cell.angle_alpha   90.00
_cell.angle_beta   90.00
_cell.angle_gamma   90.00
#
_symmetry.space_group_name_H-M   'P 1'
#
loop_
_entity.id
_entity.type
_entity.pdbx_description
1 polymer ?
#
loop_
_entity_poly.entity_id
_entity_poly.type
_entity_poly.pdbx_seq_one_letter_code
_entity_poly.pdbx_strand_id
1 'polypeptide(L)'
;EGFGKATLTHPTTTGYGNLVLDTRFPGQIFDAETGYHYNYFRTYDPATGRYLEADPIGQKGGLNLYAYVENNPVNYADPLGLTSFRCQKPLDRLGGPTPGSGTRSGPDVSWNPLYHQYVCVVTPAGITCGGQTAVGGDPWGEGLPSDDHFDPNRCEPTGPPDDCMDQCLLAAFSGKRPRYGLFGPYTNCQEWSNDALSLCERICENRKKK
;
A
#
# COMPACT_ATOMS: atom_id res chain seq x y z
N GLU A 1 -20.72 -11.95 -10.87
CA GLU A 1 -19.66 -12.84 -11.41
C GLU A 1 -18.35 -12.59 -10.66
N GLY A 2 -17.35 -13.47 -10.80
CA GLY A 2 -16.08 -13.37 -10.06
C GLY A 2 -15.34 -12.04 -10.26
N PHE A 3 -15.51 -11.39 -11.41
CA PHE A 3 -14.84 -10.14 -11.76
C PHE A 3 -15.77 -8.91 -11.72
N GLY A 4 -16.83 -8.95 -10.91
CA GLY A 4 -17.60 -7.75 -10.56
C GLY A 4 -18.72 -7.38 -11.52
N LYS A 5 -18.89 -8.11 -12.63
CA LYS A 5 -20.06 -7.98 -13.48
C LYS A 5 -21.32 -8.33 -12.68
N ALA A 6 -22.24 -7.37 -12.59
CA ALA A 6 -23.52 -7.51 -11.92
C ALA A 6 -24.63 -6.90 -12.77
N THR A 7 -25.67 -7.69 -13.06
CA THR A 7 -26.90 -7.22 -13.69
C THR A 7 -27.97 -7.12 -12.61
N LEU A 8 -28.47 -5.92 -12.35
CA LEU A 8 -29.55 -5.72 -11.39
C LEU A 8 -30.88 -5.94 -12.09
N THR A 9 -31.48 -7.11 -11.87
CA THR A 9 -32.88 -7.35 -12.24
C THR A 9 -33.77 -6.98 -11.08
N HIS A 10 -34.47 -5.86 -11.19
CA HIS A 10 -35.50 -5.46 -10.23
C HIS A 10 -36.85 -6.04 -10.67
N PRO A 11 -37.57 -6.82 -9.83
CA PRO A 11 -38.96 -7.16 -10.13
C PRO A 11 -39.81 -5.90 -9.97
N THR A 12 -40.39 -5.40 -11.07
CA THR A 12 -41.37 -4.32 -11.10
C THR A 12 -42.65 -4.73 -10.38
N THR A 13 -42.67 -4.66 -9.05
CA THR A 13 -43.88 -5.01 -8.26
C THR A 13 -44.12 -4.09 -7.08
N THR A 14 -43.84 -2.79 -7.20
CA THR A 14 -44.37 -1.76 -6.29
C THR A 14 -44.14 -0.38 -6.91
N GLY A 15 -45.09 0.55 -6.76
CA GLY A 15 -45.14 1.85 -7.43
C GLY A 15 -44.06 2.88 -7.05
N TYR A 16 -42.85 2.43 -6.72
CA TYR A 16 -41.65 3.23 -6.62
C TYR A 16 -40.85 3.06 -7.92
N GLY A 17 -40.30 4.14 -8.48
CA GLY A 17 -39.60 4.13 -9.76
C GLY A 17 -38.40 3.16 -9.80
N ASN A 18 -37.81 2.96 -10.98
CA ASN A 18 -36.65 2.10 -11.18
C ASN A 18 -35.52 2.45 -10.19
N LEU A 19 -35.14 1.50 -9.33
CA LEU A 19 -33.97 1.64 -8.46
C LEU A 19 -32.71 1.35 -9.28
N VAL A 20 -31.89 2.36 -9.48
CA VAL A 20 -30.54 2.24 -10.07
C VAL A 20 -29.53 2.16 -8.92
N LEU A 21 -28.70 1.11 -8.91
CA LEU A 21 -27.60 0.95 -7.96
C LEU A 21 -26.30 0.82 -8.75
N ASP A 22 -25.53 1.90 -8.76
CA ASP A 22 -24.30 2.00 -9.55
C ASP A 22 -23.07 1.51 -8.79
N THR A 23 -23.15 1.30 -7.48
CA THR A 23 -22.02 0.74 -6.71
C THR A 23 -21.68 -0.67 -7.18
N ARG A 24 -20.36 -0.94 -7.29
CA ARG A 24 -19.79 -2.22 -7.71
C ARG A 24 -18.86 -2.74 -6.61
N PHE A 25 -17.69 -3.28 -6.96
CA PHE A 25 -16.67 -3.62 -5.97
C PHE A 25 -16.24 -2.38 -5.15
N PRO A 26 -15.62 -2.55 -3.97
CA PRO A 26 -15.17 -1.43 -3.16
C PRO A 26 -14.38 -0.40 -4.00
N GLY A 27 -14.78 0.87 -3.94
CA GLY A 27 -14.20 1.96 -4.72
C GLY A 27 -14.72 2.13 -6.15
N GLN A 28 -15.57 1.23 -6.64
CA GLN A 28 -16.04 1.22 -8.03
C GLN A 28 -17.48 1.73 -8.20
N ILE A 29 -17.68 2.58 -9.21
CA ILE A 29 -18.99 3.07 -9.66
C ILE A 29 -19.20 2.65 -11.12
N PHE A 30 -20.36 2.07 -11.40
CA PHE A 30 -20.78 1.70 -12.75
C PHE A 30 -21.06 2.94 -13.58
N ASP A 31 -20.44 2.99 -14.74
CA ASP A 31 -20.75 3.95 -15.79
C ASP A 31 -21.70 3.31 -16.80
N ALA A 32 -22.93 3.82 -16.85
CA ALA A 32 -23.98 3.30 -17.73
C ALA A 32 -23.74 3.60 -19.21
N GLU A 33 -22.94 4.61 -19.55
CA GLU A 33 -22.68 5.00 -20.95
C GLU A 33 -21.69 4.04 -21.61
N THR A 34 -20.69 3.59 -20.85
CA THR A 34 -19.62 2.72 -21.35
C THR A 34 -19.77 1.25 -20.93
N GLY A 35 -20.50 0.99 -19.84
CA GLY A 35 -20.58 -0.33 -19.22
C GLY A 35 -19.34 -0.69 -18.39
N TYR A 36 -18.38 0.23 -18.25
CA TYR A 36 -17.20 0.07 -17.41
C TYR A 36 -17.45 0.53 -15.99
N HIS A 37 -16.50 0.24 -15.11
CA HIS A 37 -16.53 0.68 -13.73
C HIS A 37 -15.46 1.75 -13.51
N TYR A 38 -15.87 2.96 -13.16
CA TYR A 38 -14.95 4.00 -12.71
C TYR A 38 -14.37 3.64 -11.34
N ASN A 39 -13.05 3.58 -11.24
CA ASN A 39 -12.31 3.26 -10.03
C ASN A 39 -11.20 4.30 -9.78
N TYR A 40 -11.64 5.51 -9.44
CA TYR A 40 -10.86 6.69 -9.11
C TYR A 40 -9.69 7.01 -10.07
N PHE A 41 -8.53 6.35 -9.93
CA PHE A 41 -7.38 6.54 -10.82
C PHE A 41 -7.45 5.76 -12.12
N ARG A 42 -8.32 4.75 -12.22
CA ARG A 42 -8.38 3.85 -13.37
C ARG A 42 -9.83 3.46 -13.70
N THR A 43 -10.05 3.09 -14.94
CA THR A 43 -11.30 2.52 -15.44
C THR A 43 -11.16 1.01 -15.51
N TYR A 44 -12.05 0.30 -14.83
CA TYR A 44 -12.07 -1.15 -14.75
C TYR A 44 -13.10 -1.74 -15.71
N ASP A 45 -12.67 -2.69 -16.53
CA ASP A 45 -13.53 -3.47 -17.39
C ASP A 45 -13.88 -4.82 -16.71
N PRO A 46 -15.13 -4.98 -16.24
CA PRO A 46 -15.57 -6.21 -15.59
C PRO A 46 -15.69 -7.39 -16.56
N ALA A 47 -15.76 -7.16 -17.88
CA ALA A 47 -15.85 -8.23 -18.87
C ALA A 47 -14.50 -8.94 -19.08
N THR A 48 -13.40 -8.19 -19.01
CA THR A 48 -12.04 -8.73 -19.12
C THR A 48 -11.37 -8.94 -17.76
N GLY A 49 -11.92 -8.34 -16.69
CA GLY A 49 -11.36 -8.41 -15.35
C GLY A 49 -10.10 -7.57 -15.17
N ARG A 50 -9.97 -6.47 -15.92
CA ARG A 50 -8.73 -5.69 -16.04
C ARG A 50 -9.00 -4.19 -16.03
N TYR A 51 -7.96 -3.42 -15.72
CA TYR A 51 -7.95 -1.98 -15.97
C TYR A 51 -7.73 -1.69 -17.45
N LEU A 52 -8.32 -0.61 -17.95
CA LEU A 52 -8.14 -0.13 -19.32
C LEU A 52 -6.85 0.69 -19.46
N GLU A 53 -6.47 1.39 -18.41
CA GLU A 53 -5.24 2.17 -18.31
C GLU A 53 -4.13 1.34 -17.68
N ALA A 54 -2.91 1.55 -18.16
CA ALA A 54 -1.73 1.02 -17.50
C ALA A 54 -1.60 1.64 -16.10
N ASP A 55 -1.18 0.84 -15.13
CA ASP A 55 -0.95 1.30 -13.77
C ASP A 55 -0.08 2.57 -13.74
N PRO A 56 -0.57 3.69 -13.18
CA PRO A 56 0.21 4.92 -13.03
C PRO A 56 1.54 4.73 -12.31
N ILE A 57 1.68 3.68 -11.48
CA ILE A 57 2.92 3.36 -10.76
C ILE A 57 3.92 2.54 -11.61
N GLY A 58 3.52 2.14 -12.82
CA GLY A 58 4.32 1.36 -13.76
C GLY A 58 4.55 -0.08 -13.30
N GLN A 59 5.65 -0.72 -13.76
CA GLN A 59 5.96 -2.13 -13.49
C GLN A 59 6.12 -2.48 -12.00
N LYS A 60 6.06 -1.48 -11.12
CA LYS A 60 6.14 -1.63 -9.66
C LYS A 60 4.83 -2.07 -9.03
N GLY A 61 3.70 -1.97 -9.76
CA GLY A 61 2.42 -2.59 -9.40
C GLY A 61 2.33 -4.08 -9.76
N GLY A 62 3.41 -4.64 -10.31
CA GLY A 62 3.48 -5.99 -10.84
C GLY A 62 3.82 -6.02 -12.33
N LEU A 63 4.14 -7.21 -12.84
CA LEU A 63 4.50 -7.41 -14.25
C LEU A 63 3.34 -7.10 -15.22
N ASN A 64 2.09 -7.16 -14.72
CA ASN A 64 0.90 -6.87 -15.51
C ASN A 64 0.25 -5.57 -15.05
N LEU A 65 0.54 -4.50 -15.79
CA LEU A 65 0.06 -3.13 -15.51
C LEU A 65 -1.46 -2.95 -15.59
N TYR A 66 -2.17 -3.94 -16.11
CA TYR A 66 -3.61 -3.90 -16.33
C TYR A 66 -4.37 -4.86 -15.40
N ALA A 67 -3.67 -5.58 -14.52
CA ALA A 67 -4.31 -6.55 -13.63
C ALA A 67 -5.12 -5.84 -12.54
N TYR A 68 -6.35 -6.31 -12.30
CA TYR A 68 -7.11 -5.98 -11.11
C TYR A 68 -6.80 -7.03 -10.03
N VAL A 69 -6.22 -6.59 -8.91
CA VAL A 69 -5.95 -7.39 -7.70
C VAL A 69 -5.36 -8.79 -7.97
N GLU A 70 -4.35 -8.86 -8.84
CA GLU A 70 -3.66 -10.10 -9.24
C GLU A 70 -4.57 -11.22 -9.78
N ASN A 71 -5.74 -10.88 -10.33
CA ASN A 71 -6.79 -11.81 -10.74
C ASN A 71 -7.44 -12.60 -9.58
N ASN A 72 -7.36 -12.10 -8.35
CA ASN A 72 -8.05 -12.68 -7.19
C ASN A 72 -9.03 -11.68 -6.52
N PRO A 73 -10.09 -11.24 -7.24
CA PRO A 73 -11.09 -10.26 -6.78
C PRO A 73 -12.04 -10.78 -5.68
N VAL A 74 -11.95 -12.06 -5.33
CA VAL A 74 -12.74 -12.65 -4.23
C VAL A 74 -12.10 -12.32 -2.88
N ASN A 75 -10.78 -12.25 -2.82
CA ASN A 75 -10.04 -12.06 -1.57
C ASN A 75 -9.48 -10.63 -1.41
N TYR A 76 -9.38 -9.91 -2.51
CA TYR A 76 -8.73 -8.59 -2.58
C TYR A 76 -9.63 -7.58 -3.29
N ALA A 77 -9.51 -6.32 -2.90
CA ALA A 77 -10.20 -5.20 -3.52
C ALA A 77 -9.19 -4.09 -3.75
N ASP A 78 -9.34 -3.31 -4.82
CA ASP A 78 -8.48 -2.14 -5.09
C ASP A 78 -9.34 -0.87 -5.10
N PRO A 79 -9.61 -0.26 -3.92
CA PRO A 79 -10.59 0.82 -3.80
C PRO A 79 -10.12 2.17 -4.36
N LEU A 80 -8.81 2.32 -4.57
CA LEU A 80 -8.21 3.54 -5.10
C LEU A 80 -7.64 3.32 -6.50
N GLY A 81 -7.29 2.09 -6.87
CA GLY A 81 -6.51 1.80 -8.07
C GLY A 81 -4.99 1.78 -7.80
N LEU A 82 -4.52 1.57 -6.57
CA LEU A 82 -3.12 1.82 -6.13
C LEU A 82 -2.63 0.89 -5.01
N THR A 83 -1.30 0.69 -4.91
CA THR A 83 -0.66 -0.21 -3.94
C THR A 83 0.28 0.53 -2.97
N SER A 84 0.45 0.02 -1.74
CA SER A 84 1.46 0.49 -0.77
C SER A 84 2.82 -0.16 -1.00
N PHE A 85 3.90 0.51 -0.57
CA PHE A 85 5.28 0.14 -0.88
C PHE A 85 6.16 0.05 0.35
N ARG A 86 7.04 -0.95 0.38
CA ARG A 86 8.15 -1.09 1.33
C ARG A 86 9.41 -0.65 0.61
N CYS A 87 10.11 0.30 1.20
CA CYS A 87 11.29 0.91 0.60
C CYS A 87 12.52 0.68 1.46
N GLN A 88 13.68 0.54 0.81
CA GLN A 88 14.95 0.27 1.45
C GLN A 88 16.07 1.15 0.87
N LYS A 89 16.75 1.90 1.73
CA LYS A 89 17.94 2.69 1.34
C LYS A 89 19.11 2.36 2.27
N PRO A 90 20.37 2.62 1.89
CA PRO A 90 21.50 2.52 2.82
C PRO A 90 21.28 3.47 4.00
N LEU A 91 21.75 3.07 5.18
CA LEU A 91 21.77 3.98 6.32
C LEU A 91 22.72 5.14 6.04
N ASP A 92 22.21 6.37 6.11
CA ASP A 92 22.89 7.59 5.68
C ASP A 92 24.21 7.90 6.45
N ARG A 93 24.59 7.08 7.45
CA ARG A 93 25.78 7.29 8.29
C ARG A 93 26.65 6.06 8.55
N LEU A 94 26.27 4.86 8.13
CA LEU A 94 27.04 3.64 8.40
C LEU A 94 27.41 2.91 7.10
N GLY A 95 28.49 3.38 6.46
CA GLY A 95 29.27 2.53 5.54
C GLY A 95 29.44 3.01 4.10
N GLY A 96 30.26 4.05 3.89
CA GLY A 96 30.90 4.29 2.59
C GLY A 96 31.44 5.72 2.38
N PRO A 97 32.49 5.91 1.56
CA PRO A 97 33.06 7.23 1.24
C PRO A 97 32.13 8.11 0.40
N THR A 98 31.00 7.58 -0.08
CA THR A 98 30.00 8.26 -0.90
C THR A 98 28.61 8.16 -0.25
N PRO A 99 27.97 9.29 0.10
CA PRO A 99 26.58 9.32 0.53
C PRO A 99 25.67 8.65 -0.52
N GLY A 100 24.84 7.70 -0.11
CA GLY A 100 23.83 7.08 -0.98
C GLY A 100 24.32 6.04 -1.99
N SER A 101 25.60 5.65 -2.00
CA SER A 101 26.13 4.67 -2.97
C SER A 101 25.94 3.19 -2.57
N GLY A 102 25.33 2.91 -1.42
CA GLY A 102 25.23 1.55 -0.88
C GLY A 102 24.18 0.68 -1.58
N THR A 103 24.52 -0.59 -1.75
CA THR A 103 23.57 -1.70 -1.91
C THR A 103 23.15 -2.19 -0.52
N ARG A 104 22.01 -2.88 -0.42
CA ARG A 104 21.59 -3.58 0.80
C ARG A 104 22.74 -4.44 1.36
N SER A 105 23.26 -4.08 2.53
CA SER A 105 24.44 -4.74 3.13
C SER A 105 24.03 -6.04 3.81
N GLY A 106 24.15 -7.18 3.12
CA GLY A 106 23.85 -8.50 3.69
C GLY A 106 22.38 -8.95 3.54
N PRO A 107 22.04 -10.15 4.05
CA PRO A 107 20.72 -10.77 3.86
C PRO A 107 19.58 -10.01 4.56
N ASP A 108 18.36 -10.14 4.04
CA ASP A 108 17.10 -9.64 4.64
C ASP A 108 16.69 -10.46 5.86
N VAL A 109 17.37 -10.24 6.97
CA VAL A 109 17.03 -10.86 8.24
C VAL A 109 16.79 -9.78 9.27
N SER A 110 15.90 -10.01 10.24
CA SER A 110 15.53 -8.98 11.23
C SER A 110 16.72 -8.44 12.04
N TRP A 111 17.83 -9.18 12.06
CA TRP A 111 19.09 -8.82 12.73
C TRP A 111 20.08 -8.07 11.84
N ASN A 112 19.72 -7.68 10.62
CA ASN A 112 20.56 -6.88 9.74
C ASN A 112 20.18 -5.40 9.83
N PRO A 113 20.90 -4.59 10.64
CA PRO A 113 20.52 -3.21 10.86
C PRO A 113 21.23 -2.26 9.88
N LEU A 114 21.89 -2.76 8.84
CA LEU A 114 22.78 -1.95 7.99
C LEU A 114 22.08 -1.27 6.80
N TYR A 115 20.76 -1.27 6.79
CA TYR A 115 19.97 -0.47 5.85
C TYR A 115 18.91 0.32 6.60
N HIS A 116 18.23 1.20 5.90
CA HIS A 116 17.08 1.93 6.39
C HIS A 116 15.86 1.42 5.64
N GLN A 117 14.88 0.93 6.39
CA GLN A 117 13.59 0.50 5.83
C GLN A 117 12.50 1.47 6.26
N TYR A 118 11.59 1.74 5.32
CA TYR A 118 10.44 2.60 5.51
C TYR A 118 9.28 2.14 4.62
N VAL A 119 8.09 2.67 4.86
CA VAL A 119 6.87 2.33 4.11
C VAL A 119 6.31 3.59 3.47
N CYS A 120 5.85 3.49 2.23
CA CYS A 120 5.19 4.59 1.52
C CYS A 120 3.78 4.18 1.12
N VAL A 121 2.82 5.05 1.38
CA VAL A 121 1.42 4.92 0.98
C VAL A 121 1.16 5.94 -0.12
N VAL A 122 0.56 5.48 -1.22
CA VAL A 122 0.19 6.35 -2.34
C VAL A 122 -1.27 6.73 -2.17
N THR A 123 -1.53 8.03 -2.05
CA THR A 123 -2.88 8.58 -1.93
C THR A 123 -3.13 9.60 -3.04
N PRO A 124 -4.39 10.01 -3.27
CA PRO A 124 -4.68 11.13 -4.17
C PRO A 124 -4.03 12.46 -3.82
N ALA A 125 -3.74 12.68 -2.53
CA ALA A 125 -3.06 13.89 -2.09
C ALA A 125 -1.54 13.85 -2.35
N GLY A 126 -1.01 12.69 -2.75
CA GLY A 126 0.42 12.46 -2.96
C GLY A 126 0.91 11.20 -2.26
N ILE A 127 2.22 11.00 -2.32
CA ILE A 127 2.89 9.87 -1.68
C ILE A 127 3.36 10.31 -0.30
N THR A 128 2.92 9.58 0.72
CA THR A 128 3.35 9.80 2.10
C THR A 128 4.19 8.62 2.54
N CYS A 129 5.42 8.88 2.98
CA CYS A 129 6.31 7.86 3.51
C CYS A 129 6.46 8.01 5.02
N GLY A 130 6.54 6.88 5.72
CA GLY A 130 6.82 6.81 7.14
C GLY A 130 7.86 5.74 7.41
N GLY A 131 8.90 6.12 8.13
CA GLY A 131 9.86 5.22 8.74
C GLY A 131 10.20 5.68 10.16
N GLN A 132 11.22 5.07 10.76
CA GLN A 132 11.75 5.46 12.05
C GLN A 132 13.24 5.75 11.94
N THR A 133 13.69 6.83 12.56
CA THR A 133 15.11 7.17 12.73
C THR A 133 15.36 7.62 14.17
N ALA A 134 16.61 7.88 14.52
CA ALA A 134 17.00 8.45 15.81
C ALA A 134 17.26 9.96 15.74
N VAL A 135 17.11 10.62 16.89
CA VAL A 135 17.56 12.00 17.08
C VAL A 135 19.04 12.13 16.75
N GLY A 136 19.37 13.07 15.85
CA GLY A 136 20.76 13.42 15.56
C GLY A 136 21.62 12.27 15.00
N GLY A 137 21.00 11.18 14.54
CA GLY A 137 21.67 9.95 14.08
C GLY A 137 22.39 9.17 15.19
N ASP A 138 21.96 9.33 16.44
CA ASP A 138 22.40 8.49 17.56
C ASP A 138 21.95 7.04 17.33
N PRO A 139 22.83 6.03 17.40
CA PRO A 139 22.41 4.64 17.31
C PRO A 139 21.48 4.18 18.46
N TRP A 140 21.27 5.01 19.49
CA TRP A 140 20.47 4.74 20.69
C TRP A 140 19.74 6.01 21.17
N GLY A 141 18.47 6.19 20.82
CA GLY A 141 17.80 7.46 21.10
C GLY A 141 16.29 7.41 21.06
N GLU A 142 15.64 8.55 21.26
CA GLU A 142 14.21 8.67 20.95
C GLU A 142 14.00 8.39 19.47
N GLY A 143 12.99 7.58 19.16
CA GLY A 143 12.59 7.38 17.77
C GLY A 143 11.83 8.59 17.26
N LEU A 144 12.13 8.97 16.03
CA LEU A 144 11.49 10.04 15.29
C LEU A 144 11.01 9.52 13.94
N PRO A 145 9.97 10.14 13.35
CA PRO A 145 9.64 9.88 11.95
C PRO A 145 10.84 10.26 11.09
N SER A 146 11.21 9.37 10.17
CA SER A 146 12.22 9.66 9.17
C SER A 146 11.63 10.47 8.01
N ASP A 147 12.42 11.39 7.48
CA ASP A 147 12.10 12.14 6.26
C ASP A 147 12.54 11.32 5.05
N ASP A 148 11.71 10.34 4.69
CA ASP A 148 11.94 9.47 3.56
C ASP A 148 11.07 9.87 2.37
N HIS A 149 11.60 9.64 1.18
CA HIS A 149 10.89 9.86 -0.08
C HIS A 149 10.79 8.55 -0.86
N PHE A 150 9.70 8.43 -1.61
CA PHE A 150 9.49 7.29 -2.48
C PHE A 150 10.52 7.30 -3.62
N ASP A 151 11.28 6.22 -3.74
CA ASP A 151 12.22 6.00 -4.84
C ASP A 151 11.79 4.75 -5.62
N PRO A 152 11.41 4.91 -6.91
CA PRO A 152 11.15 3.84 -7.85
C PRO A 152 12.04 2.60 -7.77
N ASN A 153 13.34 2.82 -7.56
CA ASN A 153 14.36 1.79 -7.72
C ASN A 153 14.67 1.08 -6.41
N ARG A 154 14.02 1.50 -5.32
CA ARG A 154 14.29 1.08 -3.95
C ARG A 154 13.04 0.66 -3.20
N CYS A 155 11.89 0.68 -3.85
CA CYS A 155 10.58 0.41 -3.28
C CYS A 155 9.93 -0.79 -3.98
N GLU A 156 9.46 -1.75 -3.18
CA GLU A 156 8.74 -2.93 -3.62
C GLU A 156 7.30 -2.90 -3.08
N PRO A 157 6.31 -3.39 -3.82
CA PRO A 157 4.92 -3.40 -3.34
C PRO A 157 4.78 -4.32 -2.10
N THR A 158 4.05 -3.86 -1.08
CA THR A 158 3.84 -4.62 0.17
C THR A 158 2.79 -5.72 0.06
N GLY A 159 2.03 -5.74 -1.01
CA GLY A 159 0.93 -6.66 -1.23
C GLY A 159 -0.08 -6.05 -2.20
N PRO A 160 -1.25 -6.68 -2.36
CA PRO A 160 -2.33 -6.13 -3.14
C PRO A 160 -2.83 -4.81 -2.51
N PRO A 161 -3.39 -3.91 -3.34
CA PRO A 161 -4.11 -2.73 -2.86
C PRO A 161 -5.11 -3.07 -1.74
N ASP A 162 -5.18 -2.24 -0.70
CA ASP A 162 -6.15 -2.39 0.39
C ASP A 162 -6.32 -1.06 1.15
N ASP A 163 -7.50 -0.43 1.06
CA ASP A 163 -7.79 0.86 1.72
C ASP A 163 -7.67 0.78 3.25
N CYS A 164 -7.95 -0.38 3.85
CA CYS A 164 -7.72 -0.57 5.27
C CYS A 164 -6.22 -0.52 5.61
N MET A 165 -5.38 -1.12 4.75
CA MET A 165 -3.93 -1.07 4.92
C MET A 165 -3.42 0.36 4.81
N ASP A 166 -3.84 1.09 3.78
CA ASP A 166 -3.41 2.46 3.54
C ASP A 166 -3.80 3.40 4.69
N GLN A 167 -5.05 3.33 5.15
CA GLN A 167 -5.51 4.14 6.30
C GLN A 167 -4.79 3.77 7.60
N CYS A 168 -4.55 2.48 7.83
CA CYS A 168 -3.82 2.03 9.02
C CYS A 168 -2.37 2.50 9.00
N LEU A 169 -1.71 2.43 7.84
CA LEU A 169 -0.33 2.89 7.67
C LEU A 169 -0.23 4.41 7.83
N LEU A 170 -1.13 5.19 7.25
CA LEU A 170 -1.17 6.65 7.44
C LEU A 170 -1.37 7.04 8.92
N ALA A 171 -2.21 6.29 9.64
CA ALA A 171 -2.38 6.46 11.09
C ALA A 171 -1.10 6.11 11.86
N ALA A 172 -0.41 5.02 11.48
CA ALA A 172 0.88 4.66 12.05
C ALA A 172 1.93 5.74 11.78
N PHE A 173 1.93 6.36 10.60
CA PHE A 173 2.89 7.41 10.22
C PHE A 173 2.77 8.64 11.12
N SER A 174 1.55 8.98 11.51
CA SER A 174 1.24 10.10 12.42
C SER A 174 1.42 9.77 13.91
N GLY A 175 1.63 8.48 14.25
CA GLY A 175 1.77 8.01 15.62
C GLY A 175 3.14 8.25 16.25
N LYS A 176 3.22 8.17 17.58
CA LYS A 176 4.48 8.25 18.33
C LYS A 176 5.39 7.06 17.97
N ARG A 177 6.67 7.34 17.69
CA ARG A 177 7.67 6.29 17.42
C ARG A 177 8.19 5.68 18.73
N PRO A 178 8.44 4.36 18.77
CA PRO A 178 9.14 3.72 19.88
C PRO A 178 10.59 4.21 19.95
N ARG A 179 11.31 3.83 21.01
CA ARG A 179 12.72 4.21 21.16
C ARG A 179 13.54 3.53 20.06
N TYR A 180 14.41 4.30 19.41
CA TYR A 180 15.29 3.80 18.35
C TYR A 180 16.54 3.15 18.95
N GLY A 181 16.91 2.00 18.41
CA GLY A 181 18.21 1.40 18.65
C GLY A 181 18.62 0.53 17.48
N LEU A 182 19.88 0.61 17.08
CA LEU A 182 20.42 -0.22 15.99
C LEU A 182 20.58 -1.69 16.39
N PHE A 183 20.79 -1.94 17.69
CA PHE A 183 20.91 -3.26 18.31
C PHE A 183 20.13 -3.27 19.64
N GLY A 184 20.07 -4.40 20.35
CA GLY A 184 19.49 -4.45 21.70
C GLY A 184 17.96 -4.43 21.74
N PRO A 185 17.31 -4.06 22.87
CA PRO A 185 15.87 -4.24 23.08
C PRO A 185 15.00 -3.13 22.46
N TYR A 186 15.58 -2.28 21.62
CA TYR A 186 14.90 -1.12 21.04
C TYR A 186 14.60 -1.36 19.56
N THR A 187 13.69 -0.57 19.02
CA THR A 187 13.15 -0.80 17.69
C THR A 187 14.00 -0.09 16.63
N ASN A 188 14.59 -0.82 15.70
CA ASN A 188 15.25 -0.21 14.53
C ASN A 188 14.24 0.14 13.41
N CYS A 189 14.72 0.74 12.32
CA CYS A 189 13.87 1.14 11.20
C CYS A 189 13.23 -0.04 10.46
N GLN A 190 13.90 -1.21 10.40
CA GLN A 190 13.36 -2.45 9.86
C GLN A 190 12.22 -2.98 10.70
N GLU A 191 12.45 -3.15 11.99
CA GLU A 191 11.50 -3.66 12.96
C GLU A 191 10.26 -2.79 12.98
N TRP A 192 10.42 -1.46 13.07
CA TRP A 192 9.28 -0.55 13.05
C TRP A 192 8.45 -0.69 11.76
N SER A 193 9.10 -0.73 10.60
CA SER A 193 8.41 -0.84 9.32
C SER A 193 7.69 -2.19 9.16
N ASN A 194 8.33 -3.28 9.58
CA ASN A 194 7.75 -4.62 9.57
C ASN A 194 6.59 -4.75 10.56
N ASP A 195 6.73 -4.18 11.75
CA ASP A 195 5.69 -4.18 12.78
C ASP A 195 4.49 -3.34 12.35
N ALA A 196 4.70 -2.18 11.72
CA ALA A 196 3.64 -1.35 11.18
C ALA A 196 2.83 -2.13 10.12
N LEU A 197 3.51 -2.77 9.17
CA LEU A 197 2.86 -3.59 8.14
C LEU A 197 2.12 -4.78 8.76
N SER A 198 2.78 -5.55 9.61
CA SER A 198 2.19 -6.74 10.26
C SER A 198 1.00 -6.37 11.17
N LEU A 199 1.07 -5.23 11.86
CA LEU A 199 -0.03 -4.72 12.66
C LEU A 199 -1.23 -4.37 11.79
N CYS A 200 -1.00 -3.63 10.70
CA CYS A 200 -2.05 -3.25 9.77
C CYS A 200 -2.66 -4.46 9.06
N GLU A 201 -1.86 -5.42 8.64
CA GLU A 201 -2.33 -6.68 8.06
C GLU A 201 -3.26 -7.40 9.04
N ARG A 202 -2.84 -7.59 10.30
CA ARG A 202 -3.68 -8.22 11.32
C ARG A 202 -4.98 -7.45 11.58
N ILE A 203 -4.92 -6.13 11.63
CA ILE A 203 -6.12 -5.28 11.84
C ILE A 203 -7.10 -5.46 10.67
N CYS A 204 -6.60 -5.44 9.44
CA CYS A 204 -7.40 -5.50 8.24
C CYS A 204 -7.94 -6.90 7.96
N GLU A 205 -7.15 -7.96 8.19
CA GLU A 205 -7.63 -9.35 8.13
C GLU A 205 -8.75 -9.62 9.15
N ASN A 206 -8.62 -9.08 10.38
CA ASN A 206 -9.65 -9.23 11.39
C ASN A 206 -10.95 -8.50 11.03
N ARG A 207 -10.87 -7.40 10.26
CA ARG A 207 -12.06 -6.74 9.70
C ARG A 207 -12.75 -7.58 8.63
N LYS A 208 -11.98 -8.29 7.78
CA LYS A 208 -12.53 -9.16 6.72
C LYS A 208 -13.24 -10.41 7.26
N LYS A 209 -12.93 -10.84 8.49
CA LYS A 209 -13.53 -12.02 9.15
C LYS A 209 -14.82 -11.72 9.92
N LYS A 210 -15.19 -10.44 10.09
CA LYS A 210 -16.42 -10.01 10.75
C LYS A 210 -17.49 -9.68 9.72
#